data_AF-M9YNV6-F1
#
_entry.id   AF-M9YNV6-F1
#
_cell.length_a   1.000
_cell.length_b   1.000
_cell.length_c   1.000
_cell.angle_alpha   90.00
_cell.angle_beta   90.00
_cell.angle_gamma   90.00
#
_symmetry.space_group_name_H-M   'P 1'
#
loop_
_entity.id
_entity.type
_entity.pdbx_description
1 polymer ?
#
loop_
_entity_poly.entity_id
_entity_poly.type
_entity_poly.pdbx_seq_one_letter_code
_entity_poly.pdbx_strand_id
1 'polypeptide(L)'
;MGRGDPRFTLTKVRNYLFHQLVSDTHDVAAVSMLSGVCVPSAQTPRYYLQFDANHLRRIYAESLGRVLRQVYACAGLAYEPVEAGIVQHGAVGASHCLLPDTVVMNVKALAGVLRRKPAGRLSDMLTWHNHYTLWVVQMFMLSTGCRAIRNPLQYTDEFDLILGMGAMSDKDSDDRHMSRLICMPSMLQRQLDQYFQHCLALTRHLIGYLPHDEEGRWSRGFFLSSSESGIRRLEIRPATIRQHMEQVSGYIPHRINAYRKFIRTELAERGCPAEVLAAYMGHWLRGEEPQDAYSSFCPLTYTEVVGEWITRLLKDLGWCALGSPWVVE
;
A
#
# COMPACT_ATOMS: atom_id res chain seq x y z
N MET A 1 -43.64 13.65 18.20
CA MET A 1 -42.52 13.41 17.27
C MET A 1 -42.67 12.03 16.62
N GLY A 2 -43.12 11.97 15.36
CA GLY A 2 -42.95 10.85 14.41
C GLY A 2 -43.52 9.45 14.69
N ARG A 3 -43.95 9.10 15.92
CA ARG A 3 -44.45 7.73 16.21
C ARG A 3 -45.77 7.49 15.47
N GLY A 4 -45.69 6.88 14.29
CA GLY A 4 -46.81 6.55 13.40
C GLY A 4 -46.83 7.30 12.06
N ASP A 5 -45.89 8.21 11.79
CA ASP A 5 -45.85 8.90 10.49
C ASP A 5 -45.22 7.99 9.42
N PRO A 6 -45.98 7.51 8.41
CA PRO A 6 -45.48 6.57 7.41
C PRO A 6 -44.38 7.17 6.53
N ARG A 7 -44.15 8.49 6.59
CA ARG A 7 -43.08 9.16 5.85
C ARG A 7 -41.70 8.86 6.44
N PHE A 8 -41.58 8.49 7.71
CA PHE A 8 -40.32 8.16 8.36
C PHE A 8 -40.15 6.64 8.52
N THR A 9 -39.56 6.01 7.51
CA THR A 9 -39.25 4.57 7.55
C THR A 9 -37.77 4.35 7.86
N LEU A 10 -37.45 3.18 8.43
CA LEU A 10 -36.05 2.77 8.67
C LEU A 10 -35.20 2.83 7.39
N THR A 11 -35.79 2.45 6.24
CA THR A 11 -35.15 2.53 4.93
C THR A 11 -34.77 3.96 4.55
N LYS A 12 -35.66 4.94 4.76
CA LYS A 12 -35.37 6.35 4.45
C LYS A 12 -34.27 6.90 5.36
N VAL A 13 -34.32 6.56 6.65
CA VAL A 13 -33.27 6.96 7.61
C VAL A 13 -31.92 6.37 7.22
N ARG A 14 -31.87 5.08 6.89
CA ARG A 14 -30.64 4.41 6.41
C ARG A 14 -30.10 5.06 5.14
N ASN A 15 -30.95 5.31 4.14
CA ASN A 15 -30.51 5.90 2.88
C ASN A 15 -30.03 7.35 3.06
N TYR A 16 -30.71 8.13 3.89
CA TYR A 16 -30.26 9.48 4.23
C TYR A 16 -28.89 9.46 4.89
N LEU A 17 -28.71 8.60 5.90
CA LEU A 17 -27.43 8.45 6.59
C LEU A 17 -26.32 7.96 5.66
N PHE A 18 -26.63 7.04 4.73
CA PHE A 18 -25.71 6.62 3.68
C PHE A 18 -25.22 7.81 2.86
N HIS A 19 -26.12 8.66 2.34
CA HIS A 19 -25.72 9.83 1.56
C HIS A 19 -24.94 10.85 2.37
N GLN A 20 -25.29 11.05 3.65
CA GLN A 20 -24.51 11.90 4.54
C GLN A 20 -23.08 11.35 4.71
N LEU A 21 -22.94 10.06 4.98
CA LEU A 21 -21.64 9.41 5.13
C LEU A 21 -20.81 9.52 3.85
N VAL A 22 -21.44 9.38 2.66
CA VAL A 22 -20.76 9.59 1.37
C VAL A 22 -20.26 11.03 1.28
N SER A 23 -21.10 12.02 1.57
CA SER A 23 -20.73 13.43 1.52
C SER A 23 -19.63 13.82 2.51
N ASP A 24 -19.56 13.14 3.66
CA ASP A 24 -18.62 13.48 4.70
C ASP A 24 -17.24 12.83 4.50
N THR A 25 -17.21 11.63 3.91
CA THR A 25 -15.99 10.80 3.84
C THR A 25 -15.46 10.60 2.45
N HIS A 26 -16.34 10.63 1.44
CA HIS A 26 -16.10 10.18 0.07
C HIS A 26 -15.58 8.73 -0.07
N ASP A 27 -15.47 7.95 1.02
CA ASP A 27 -14.98 6.57 1.00
C ASP A 27 -16.16 5.59 1.00
N VAL A 28 -16.60 5.21 -0.21
CA VAL A 28 -17.71 4.28 -0.41
C VAL A 28 -17.53 2.93 0.32
N ALA A 29 -16.29 2.50 0.61
CA ALA A 29 -16.04 1.28 1.36
C ALA A 29 -16.39 1.46 2.84
N ALA A 30 -15.92 2.55 3.46
CA ALA A 30 -16.28 2.90 4.84
C ALA A 30 -17.79 3.08 4.98
N VAL A 31 -18.42 3.81 4.04
CA VAL A 31 -19.86 4.03 4.04
C VAL A 31 -20.64 2.72 3.92
N SER A 32 -20.21 1.81 3.04
CA SER A 32 -20.86 0.51 2.89
C SER A 32 -20.77 -0.33 4.17
N MET A 33 -19.64 -0.28 4.88
CA MET A 33 -19.48 -0.95 6.19
C MET A 33 -20.38 -0.36 7.27
N LEU A 34 -20.53 0.96 7.33
CA LEU A 34 -21.32 1.66 8.35
C LEU A 34 -22.82 1.60 8.14
N SER A 35 -23.28 1.70 6.89
CA SER A 35 -24.69 1.79 6.54
C SER A 35 -25.34 0.44 6.23
N GLY A 36 -24.54 -0.59 5.94
CA GLY A 36 -25.00 -1.87 5.41
C GLY A 36 -25.53 -1.78 3.97
N VAL A 37 -25.41 -0.63 3.31
CA VAL A 37 -25.78 -0.46 1.89
C VAL A 37 -24.66 -0.99 1.02
N CYS A 38 -24.98 -1.98 0.18
CA CYS A 38 -24.04 -2.54 -0.78
C CYS A 38 -24.02 -1.68 -2.05
N VAL A 39 -22.91 -0.98 -2.30
CA VAL A 39 -22.67 -0.29 -3.57
C VAL A 39 -21.64 -1.06 -4.41
N PRO A 40 -21.83 -1.19 -5.73
CA PRO A 40 -20.89 -1.92 -6.59
C PRO A 40 -19.44 -1.42 -6.48
N SER A 41 -19.23 -0.10 -6.45
CA SER A 41 -17.91 0.53 -6.34
C SER A 41 -17.18 0.21 -5.02
N ALA A 42 -17.89 -0.21 -3.97
CA ALA A 42 -17.29 -0.61 -2.69
C ALA A 42 -16.86 -2.09 -2.65
N GLN A 43 -17.19 -2.92 -3.64
CA GLN A 43 -16.88 -4.34 -3.58
C GLN A 43 -15.37 -4.60 -3.60
N THR A 44 -14.65 -4.07 -4.60
CA THR A 44 -13.20 -4.23 -4.73
C THR A 44 -12.42 -3.56 -3.59
N PRO A 45 -12.70 -2.29 -3.21
CA PRO A 45 -12.02 -1.64 -2.09
C PRO A 45 -12.07 -2.43 -0.78
N ARG A 46 -13.21 -3.05 -0.43
CA ARG A 46 -13.38 -3.81 0.82
C ARG A 46 -12.44 -5.02 0.95
N TYR A 47 -11.95 -5.59 -0.17
CA TYR A 47 -10.97 -6.68 -0.13
C TYR A 47 -9.57 -6.23 0.30
N TYR A 48 -9.26 -4.94 0.18
CA TYR A 48 -7.97 -4.35 0.50
C TYR A 48 -8.00 -3.40 1.69
N LEU A 49 -9.07 -3.40 2.47
CA LEU A 49 -9.30 -2.42 3.52
C LEU A 49 -9.81 -3.08 4.78
N GLN A 50 -9.14 -2.79 5.90
CA GLN A 50 -9.55 -3.18 7.24
C GLN A 50 -9.46 -1.95 8.14
N PHE A 51 -10.59 -1.45 8.63
CA PHE A 51 -10.61 -0.29 9.52
C PHE A 51 -10.69 -0.70 10.98
N ASP A 52 -10.00 0.03 11.85
CA ASP A 52 -10.22 0.02 13.28
C ASP A 52 -11.69 0.36 13.60
N ALA A 53 -12.26 -0.38 14.55
CA ALA A 53 -13.65 -0.20 14.93
C ALA A 53 -13.92 1.21 15.49
N ASN A 54 -12.97 1.81 16.23
CA ASN A 54 -13.12 3.18 16.74
C ASN A 54 -12.97 4.22 15.63
N HIS A 55 -12.15 3.97 14.61
CA HIS A 55 -12.11 4.82 13.42
C HIS A 55 -13.49 4.91 12.75
N LEU A 56 -14.13 3.78 12.47
CA LEU A 56 -15.49 3.74 11.91
C LEU A 56 -16.54 4.38 12.83
N ARG A 57 -16.46 4.13 14.14
CA ARG A 57 -17.37 4.76 15.12
C ARG A 57 -17.26 6.28 15.12
N ARG A 58 -16.05 6.84 15.04
CA ARG A 58 -15.83 8.28 14.96
C ARG A 58 -16.49 8.87 13.73
N ILE A 59 -16.25 8.28 12.55
CA ILE A 59 -16.91 8.69 11.30
C ILE A 59 -18.44 8.70 11.49
N TYR A 60 -19.00 7.61 12.00
CA TYR A 60 -20.44 7.49 12.18
C TYR A 60 -21.00 8.55 13.14
N ALA A 61 -20.36 8.74 14.30
CA ALA A 61 -20.79 9.69 15.32
C ALA A 61 -20.70 11.14 14.82
N GLU A 62 -19.63 11.50 14.12
CA GLU A 62 -19.45 12.84 13.54
C GLU A 62 -20.49 13.14 12.46
N SER A 63 -20.71 12.19 11.55
CA SER A 63 -21.73 12.30 10.50
C SER A 63 -23.12 12.40 11.08
N LEU A 64 -23.47 11.53 12.03
CA LEU A 64 -24.77 11.59 12.70
C LEU A 64 -24.94 12.91 13.47
N GLY A 65 -23.89 13.38 14.15
CA GLY A 65 -23.90 14.64 14.87
C GLY A 65 -24.09 15.85 13.95
N ARG A 66 -23.59 15.83 12.71
CA ARG A 66 -23.89 16.84 11.68
C ARG A 66 -25.38 16.84 11.33
N VAL A 67 -25.95 15.66 11.07
CA VAL A 67 -27.39 15.53 10.76
C VAL A 67 -28.26 16.01 11.91
N LEU A 68 -27.98 15.55 13.12
CA LEU A 68 -28.81 15.87 14.29
C LEU A 68 -28.77 17.36 14.61
N ARG A 69 -27.62 18.03 14.45
CA ARG A 69 -27.56 19.50 14.56
C ARG A 69 -28.49 20.20 13.59
N GLN A 70 -28.51 19.78 12.32
CA GLN A 70 -29.40 20.36 11.31
C GLN A 70 -30.87 20.10 11.64
N VAL A 71 -31.22 18.87 12.04
CA VAL A 71 -32.59 18.49 12.40
C VAL A 71 -33.09 19.27 13.62
N TYR A 72 -32.26 19.43 14.66
CA TYR A 72 -32.63 20.20 15.85
C TYR A 72 -32.76 21.69 15.55
N ALA A 73 -31.87 22.24 14.70
CA ALA A 73 -31.94 23.64 14.27
C ALA A 73 -33.26 23.96 13.54
N CYS A 74 -33.84 23.01 12.78
CA CYS A 74 -35.16 23.17 12.16
C CYS A 74 -36.29 23.38 13.19
N ALA A 75 -36.10 22.95 14.43
CA ALA A 75 -37.03 23.16 15.54
C ALA A 75 -36.62 24.32 16.46
N GLY A 76 -35.57 25.07 16.12
CA GLY A 76 -34.99 26.11 17.00
C GLY A 76 -34.30 25.55 18.25
N LEU A 77 -33.89 24.28 18.23
CA LEU A 77 -33.23 23.61 19.34
C LEU A 77 -31.73 23.42 19.08
N ALA A 78 -30.95 23.38 20.15
CA ALA A 78 -29.56 22.93 20.09
C ALA A 78 -29.49 21.40 20.24
N TYR A 79 -28.69 20.75 19.41
CA TYR A 79 -28.37 19.33 19.61
C TYR A 79 -27.22 19.19 20.61
N GLU A 80 -27.44 18.43 21.67
CA GLU A 80 -26.41 18.04 22.63
C GLU A 80 -25.82 16.68 22.23
N PRO A 81 -24.52 16.62 21.88
CA PRO A 81 -23.88 15.36 21.54
C PRO A 81 -23.87 14.41 22.73
N VAL A 82 -24.18 13.14 22.49
CA VAL A 82 -24.00 12.09 23.48
C VAL A 82 -22.58 11.55 23.35
N GLU A 83 -21.76 11.68 24.40
CA GLU A 83 -20.46 11.03 24.44
C GLU A 83 -20.63 9.51 24.51
N ALA A 84 -20.37 8.84 23.40
CA ALA A 84 -20.34 7.38 23.36
C ALA A 84 -18.99 6.89 23.91
N GLY A 85 -18.84 6.83 25.23
CA GLY A 85 -17.63 6.36 25.94
C GLY A 85 -17.30 4.85 25.76
N ILE A 86 -17.86 4.19 24.75
CA ILE A 86 -17.60 2.78 24.46
C ILE A 86 -16.42 2.70 23.49
N VAL A 87 -15.30 2.19 23.99
CA VAL A 87 -14.17 1.74 23.16
C VAL A 87 -14.53 0.37 22.59
N GLN A 88 -14.50 0.26 21.26
CA GLN A 88 -14.71 -1.01 20.58
C GLN A 88 -13.36 -1.54 20.09
N HIS A 89 -12.98 -2.71 20.57
CA HIS A 89 -11.75 -3.37 20.13
C HIS A 89 -11.98 -4.14 18.82
N GLY A 90 -10.92 -4.25 18.02
CA GLY A 90 -10.90 -5.01 16.79
C GLY A 90 -11.10 -4.15 15.54
N ALA A 91 -11.26 -4.82 14.40
CA ALA A 91 -11.29 -4.17 13.10
C ALA A 91 -12.34 -4.82 12.18
N VAL A 92 -12.81 -4.05 11.20
CA VAL A 92 -13.85 -4.44 10.23
C VAL A 92 -13.27 -4.39 8.83
N GLY A 93 -13.45 -5.47 8.05
CA GLY A 93 -13.04 -5.54 6.66
C GLY A 93 -12.12 -6.72 6.36
N ALA A 94 -11.11 -6.50 5.52
CA ALA A 94 -10.24 -7.53 4.98
C ALA A 94 -9.45 -8.28 6.07
N SER A 95 -9.34 -9.60 5.93
CA SER A 95 -8.46 -10.41 6.78
C SER A 95 -6.98 -10.28 6.39
N HIS A 96 -6.09 -10.57 7.35
CA HIS A 96 -4.64 -10.59 7.17
C HIS A 96 -4.05 -9.23 6.73
N CYS A 97 -4.58 -8.12 7.25
CA CYS A 97 -3.87 -6.85 7.20
C CYS A 97 -2.69 -6.88 8.16
N LEU A 98 -1.59 -6.21 7.83
CA LEU A 98 -0.47 -6.05 8.74
C LEU A 98 -0.81 -5.00 9.80
N LEU A 99 -0.27 -5.18 11.00
CA LEU A 99 -0.30 -4.13 12.02
C LEU A 99 0.92 -3.20 11.83
N PRO A 100 0.79 -1.89 12.10
CA PRO A 100 1.91 -0.95 12.04
C PRO A 100 3.14 -1.43 12.82
N ASP A 101 2.94 -1.91 14.05
CA ASP A 101 4.02 -2.41 14.91
C ASP A 101 4.74 -3.61 14.30
N THR A 102 4.01 -4.51 13.62
CA THR A 102 4.63 -5.64 12.90
C THR A 102 5.54 -5.13 11.78
N VAL A 103 5.11 -4.10 11.03
CA VAL A 103 5.92 -3.51 9.95
C VAL A 103 7.16 -2.82 10.53
N VAL A 104 7.01 -2.00 11.57
CA VAL A 104 8.13 -1.32 12.26
C VAL A 104 9.17 -2.34 12.74
N MET A 105 8.72 -3.42 13.38
CA MET A 105 9.59 -4.48 13.87
C MET A 105 10.31 -5.19 12.72
N ASN A 106 9.60 -5.54 11.63
CA ASN A 106 10.17 -6.18 10.45
C ASN A 106 11.20 -5.29 9.74
N VAL A 107 10.91 -4.00 9.59
CA VAL A 107 11.83 -2.99 9.05
C VAL A 107 13.07 -2.89 9.93
N LYS A 108 12.91 -2.82 11.25
CA LYS A 108 14.02 -2.78 12.20
C LYS A 108 14.90 -4.03 12.11
N ALA A 109 14.30 -5.22 12.01
CA ALA A 109 15.00 -6.49 11.87
C ALA A 109 15.86 -6.52 10.60
N LEU A 110 15.26 -6.24 9.43
CA LEU A 110 15.96 -6.20 8.15
C LEU A 110 17.07 -5.13 8.13
N ALA A 111 16.76 -3.90 8.54
CA ALA A 111 17.74 -2.82 8.58
C ALA A 111 18.92 -3.15 9.52
N GLY A 112 18.66 -3.84 10.63
CA GLY A 112 19.69 -4.30 11.56
C GLY A 112 20.68 -5.27 10.93
N VAL A 113 20.20 -6.16 10.04
CA VAL A 113 21.07 -7.07 9.27
C VAL A 113 21.84 -6.30 8.20
N LEU A 114 21.16 -5.44 7.43
CA LEU A 114 21.75 -4.73 6.28
C LEU A 114 22.79 -3.68 6.65
N ARG A 115 22.68 -3.06 7.84
CA ARG A 115 23.67 -2.11 8.35
C ARG A 115 25.01 -2.75 8.72
N ARG A 116 25.07 -4.08 8.86
CA ARG A 116 26.31 -4.79 9.17
C ARG A 116 27.01 -5.19 7.88
N LYS A 117 28.31 -4.90 7.78
CA LYS A 117 29.12 -5.39 6.67
C LYS A 117 29.25 -6.93 6.78
N PRO A 118 29.00 -7.69 5.71
CA PRO A 118 29.15 -9.14 5.75
C PRO A 118 30.61 -9.53 6.01
N ALA A 119 30.82 -10.64 6.72
CA ALA A 119 32.14 -11.10 7.22
C ALA A 119 33.08 -11.65 6.13
N GLY A 120 32.78 -11.43 4.84
CA GLY A 120 33.65 -11.75 3.71
C GLY A 120 33.50 -13.16 3.13
N ARG A 121 32.78 -14.09 3.78
CA ARG A 121 32.48 -15.40 3.18
C ARG A 121 31.47 -15.27 2.05
N LEU A 122 31.59 -16.11 1.03
CA LEU A 122 30.63 -16.14 -0.10
C LEU A 122 29.20 -16.34 0.39
N SER A 123 28.96 -17.28 1.32
CA SER A 123 27.64 -17.50 1.92
C SER A 123 27.06 -16.25 2.58
N ASP A 124 27.89 -15.48 3.27
CA ASP A 124 27.47 -14.25 3.97
C ASP A 124 27.12 -13.15 2.96
N MET A 125 27.84 -13.08 1.84
CA MET A 125 27.52 -12.19 0.71
C MET A 125 26.18 -12.55 0.07
N LEU A 126 25.94 -13.84 -0.23
CA LEU A 126 24.67 -14.29 -0.83
C LEU A 126 23.48 -14.01 0.10
N THR A 127 23.62 -14.30 1.40
CA THR A 127 22.58 -14.03 2.40
C THR A 127 22.30 -12.53 2.52
N TRP A 128 23.33 -11.69 2.58
CA TRP A 128 23.14 -10.24 2.64
C TRP A 128 22.44 -9.72 1.37
N HIS A 129 22.85 -10.17 0.18
CA HIS A 129 22.18 -9.81 -1.08
C HIS A 129 20.69 -10.16 -1.04
N ASN A 130 20.35 -11.38 -0.61
CA ASN A 130 18.96 -11.80 -0.50
C ASN A 130 18.15 -10.93 0.47
N HIS A 131 18.73 -10.54 1.61
CA HIS A 131 18.07 -9.60 2.52
C HIS A 131 17.93 -8.20 1.92
N TYR A 132 18.88 -7.76 1.11
CA TYR A 132 18.83 -6.47 0.44
C TYR A 132 17.79 -6.45 -0.68
N THR A 133 17.73 -7.51 -1.50
CA THR A 133 16.63 -7.74 -2.45
C THR A 133 15.28 -7.73 -1.74
N LEU A 134 15.17 -8.42 -0.59
CA LEU A 134 13.94 -8.45 0.19
C LEU A 134 13.54 -7.05 0.70
N TRP A 135 14.49 -6.26 1.21
CA TRP A 135 14.27 -4.88 1.64
C TRP A 135 13.71 -4.02 0.52
N VAL A 136 14.35 -4.05 -0.65
CA VAL A 136 13.99 -3.24 -1.82
C VAL A 136 12.61 -3.64 -2.35
N VAL A 137 12.36 -4.94 -2.49
CA VAL A 137 11.06 -5.47 -2.95
C VAL A 137 9.94 -5.07 -2.00
N GLN A 138 10.15 -5.16 -0.69
CA GLN A 138 9.12 -4.78 0.28
C GLN A 138 8.86 -3.27 0.31
N MET A 139 9.90 -2.44 0.25
CA MET A 139 9.74 -0.99 0.13
C MET A 139 8.96 -0.63 -1.14
N PHE A 140 9.28 -1.27 -2.27
CA PHE A 140 8.56 -1.10 -3.52
C PHE A 140 7.10 -1.50 -3.41
N MET A 141 6.81 -2.71 -2.92
CA MET A 141 5.44 -3.23 -2.78
C MET A 141 4.59 -2.38 -1.84
N LEU A 142 5.17 -1.89 -0.74
CA LEU A 142 4.51 -0.97 0.17
C LEU A 142 4.18 0.35 -0.52
N SER A 143 5.19 1.00 -1.11
CA SER A 143 5.07 2.36 -1.67
C SER A 143 4.16 2.43 -2.90
N THR A 144 4.09 1.37 -3.69
CA THR A 144 3.31 1.33 -4.94
C THR A 144 1.98 0.60 -4.78
N GLY A 145 1.79 -0.10 -3.66
CA GLY A 145 0.64 -0.97 -3.44
C GLY A 145 0.59 -2.11 -4.46
N CYS A 146 1.71 -2.48 -5.08
CA CYS A 146 1.78 -3.50 -6.11
C CYS A 146 1.17 -4.83 -5.64
N ARG A 147 0.43 -5.50 -6.52
CA ARG A 147 -0.05 -6.87 -6.29
C ARG A 147 1.12 -7.85 -6.20
N ALA A 148 0.88 -9.01 -5.60
CA ALA A 148 1.83 -10.12 -5.51
C ALA A 148 2.08 -10.77 -6.87
N ILE A 149 2.87 -10.11 -7.73
CA ILE A 149 3.25 -10.55 -9.07
C ILE A 149 4.71 -11.03 -9.12
N ARG A 150 5.15 -11.50 -10.30
CA ARG A 150 6.55 -11.87 -10.56
C ARG A 150 7.34 -10.64 -11.01
N ASN A 151 8.57 -10.51 -10.52
CA ASN A 151 9.54 -9.46 -10.82
C ASN A 151 8.93 -8.04 -10.81
N PRO A 152 8.40 -7.58 -9.66
CA PRO A 152 7.62 -6.34 -9.59
C PRO A 152 8.44 -5.06 -9.77
N LEU A 153 9.77 -5.11 -9.60
CA LEU A 153 10.63 -3.93 -9.58
C LEU A 153 10.69 -3.24 -10.94
N GLN A 154 10.70 -1.91 -10.91
CA GLN A 154 10.81 -1.05 -12.08
C GLN A 154 12.03 -0.13 -11.95
N TYR A 155 12.61 0.24 -13.08
CA TYR A 155 13.67 1.24 -13.14
C TYR A 155 13.11 2.62 -12.87
N THR A 156 13.97 3.49 -12.35
CA THR A 156 13.64 4.88 -12.06
C THR A 156 13.43 5.71 -13.33
N ASP A 157 14.07 5.34 -14.45
CA ASP A 157 13.94 6.00 -15.76
C ASP A 157 12.71 5.59 -16.57
N GLU A 158 11.96 4.58 -16.12
CA GLU A 158 10.61 4.25 -16.63
C GLU A 158 9.55 5.24 -16.13
N PHE A 159 9.92 6.14 -15.23
CA PHE A 159 9.05 7.13 -14.62
C PHE A 159 9.39 8.51 -15.16
N ASP A 160 8.39 9.38 -15.25
CA ASP A 160 8.59 10.78 -15.57
C ASP A 160 9.54 11.41 -14.54
N LEU A 161 10.64 11.98 -15.02
CA LEU A 161 11.72 12.51 -14.18
C LEU A 161 11.30 13.72 -13.34
N ILE A 162 10.32 14.49 -13.81
CA ILE A 162 9.86 15.70 -13.14
C ILE A 162 8.82 15.33 -12.08
N LEU A 163 7.89 14.45 -12.42
CA LEU A 163 6.72 14.11 -11.62
C LEU A 163 6.92 12.87 -10.75
N GLY A 164 7.96 12.06 -11.02
CA GLY A 164 8.20 10.78 -10.34
C GLY A 164 7.07 9.77 -10.58
N MET A 165 6.44 9.83 -11.76
CA MET A 165 5.23 9.07 -12.10
C MET A 165 5.48 7.98 -13.12
N GLY A 166 4.83 6.83 -12.92
CA GLY A 166 4.87 5.73 -13.87
C GLY A 166 3.52 5.04 -13.96
N ALA A 167 3.26 4.44 -15.12
CA ALA A 167 2.12 3.55 -15.28
C ALA A 167 2.49 2.16 -14.75
N MET A 168 1.68 1.62 -13.85
CA MET A 168 1.80 0.23 -13.39
C MET A 168 0.56 -0.56 -13.80
N SER A 169 0.78 -1.61 -14.58
CA SER A 169 -0.21 -2.68 -14.80
C SER A 169 0.26 -3.93 -14.07
N ASP A 170 -0.49 -4.33 -13.05
CA ASP A 170 -0.28 -5.58 -12.30
C ASP A 170 -1.49 -6.53 -12.42
N LYS A 171 -2.30 -6.31 -13.45
CA LYS A 171 -3.44 -7.15 -13.84
C LYS A 171 -3.31 -7.47 -15.33
N ASP A 172 -3.40 -8.75 -15.66
CA ASP A 172 -3.39 -9.23 -17.04
C ASP A 172 -4.77 -8.96 -17.67
N SER A 173 -4.97 -7.74 -18.21
CA SER A 173 -6.02 -7.47 -19.17
C SER A 173 -5.40 -6.91 -20.45
N ASP A 174 -5.79 -7.46 -21.60
CA ASP A 174 -5.22 -7.11 -22.91
C ASP A 174 -5.41 -5.63 -23.26
N ASP A 175 -6.41 -4.98 -22.66
CA ASP A 175 -6.75 -3.57 -22.88
C ASP A 175 -5.98 -2.59 -21.98
N ARG A 176 -5.19 -3.08 -20.99
CA ARG A 176 -4.47 -2.27 -20.00
C ARG A 176 -5.33 -1.24 -19.26
N HIS A 177 -6.66 -1.37 -19.28
CA HIS A 177 -7.62 -0.43 -18.70
C HIS A 177 -7.43 -0.25 -17.17
N MET A 178 -6.82 -1.25 -16.54
CA MET A 178 -6.53 -1.28 -15.09
C MET A 178 -5.11 -0.80 -14.75
N SER A 179 -4.39 -0.22 -15.71
CA SER A 179 -3.13 0.47 -15.45
C SER A 179 -3.40 1.70 -14.61
N ARG A 180 -2.63 1.89 -13.56
CA ARG A 180 -2.78 3.04 -12.67
C ARG A 180 -1.50 3.85 -12.62
N LEU A 181 -1.65 5.16 -12.44
CA LEU A 181 -0.53 6.04 -12.13
C LEU A 181 -0.06 5.78 -10.71
N ILE A 182 1.21 5.39 -10.57
CA ILE A 182 1.88 5.26 -9.29
C ILE A 182 2.89 6.38 -9.12
N CYS A 183 3.03 6.87 -7.89
CA CYS A 183 4.10 7.77 -7.50
C CYS A 183 5.27 6.93 -6.96
N MET A 184 6.50 7.30 -7.32
CA MET A 184 7.70 6.77 -6.73
C MET A 184 8.31 7.83 -5.81
N PRO A 185 8.11 7.75 -4.48
CA PRO A 185 8.71 8.70 -3.55
C PRO A 185 10.24 8.75 -3.70
N SER A 186 10.86 9.90 -3.48
CA SER A 186 12.32 10.06 -3.65
C SER A 186 13.15 9.07 -2.80
N MET A 187 12.61 8.61 -1.67
CA MET A 187 13.24 7.55 -0.87
C MET A 187 13.32 6.22 -1.64
N LEU A 188 12.25 5.82 -2.32
CA LEU A 188 12.19 4.61 -3.12
C LEU A 188 13.07 4.72 -4.37
N GLN A 189 13.06 5.89 -5.04
CA GLN A 189 13.94 6.14 -6.18
C GLN A 189 15.40 5.89 -5.82
N ARG A 190 15.89 6.56 -4.76
CA ARG A 190 17.26 6.38 -4.25
C ARG A 190 17.56 4.92 -3.89
N GLN A 191 16.61 4.22 -3.27
CA GLN A 191 16.79 2.83 -2.89
C GLN A 191 16.90 1.90 -4.11
N LEU A 192 16.13 2.16 -5.17
CA LEU A 192 16.18 1.41 -6.42
C LEU A 192 17.49 1.66 -7.16
N ASP A 193 17.94 2.91 -7.28
CA ASP A 193 19.22 3.24 -7.90
C ASP A 193 20.38 2.53 -7.19
N GLN A 194 20.41 2.61 -5.85
CA GLN A 194 21.40 1.91 -5.03
C GLN A 194 21.33 0.38 -5.19
N TYR A 195 20.12 -0.16 -5.38
CA TYR A 195 19.93 -1.60 -5.58
C TYR A 195 20.40 -2.06 -6.96
N PHE A 196 20.09 -1.33 -8.04
CA PHE A 196 20.52 -1.70 -9.38
C PHE A 196 22.04 -1.59 -9.53
N GLN A 197 22.66 -0.55 -8.97
CA GLN A 197 24.12 -0.45 -8.87
C GLN A 197 24.73 -1.64 -8.11
N HIS A 198 24.10 -2.03 -7.00
CA HIS A 198 24.51 -3.23 -6.26
C HIS A 198 24.41 -4.50 -7.09
N CYS A 199 23.30 -4.73 -7.82
CA CYS A 199 23.13 -5.92 -8.66
C CYS A 199 24.20 -6.01 -9.76
N LEU A 200 24.59 -4.87 -10.34
CA LEU A 200 25.69 -4.78 -11.30
C LEU A 200 27.03 -5.13 -10.65
N ALA A 201 27.35 -4.52 -9.49
CA ALA A 201 28.58 -4.80 -8.75
C ALA A 201 28.68 -6.27 -8.29
N LEU A 202 27.58 -6.82 -7.77
CA LEU A 202 27.51 -8.21 -7.33
C LEU A 202 27.70 -9.17 -8.51
N THR A 203 27.06 -8.90 -9.65
CA THR A 203 27.23 -9.73 -10.84
C THR A 203 28.69 -9.75 -11.31
N ARG A 204 29.41 -8.61 -11.20
CA ARG A 204 30.85 -8.54 -11.48
C ARG A 204 31.67 -9.36 -10.47
N HIS A 205 31.35 -9.27 -9.18
CA HIS A 205 32.02 -10.06 -8.15
C HIS A 205 31.80 -11.57 -8.28
N LEU A 206 30.66 -11.97 -8.86
CA LEU A 206 30.28 -13.37 -9.04
C LEU A 206 30.52 -13.86 -10.49
N ILE A 207 31.35 -13.17 -11.27
CA ILE A 207 31.79 -13.65 -12.59
C ILE A 207 32.39 -15.05 -12.44
N GLY A 208 31.95 -15.97 -13.31
CA GLY A 208 32.36 -17.38 -13.26
C GLY A 208 31.56 -18.26 -12.30
N TYR A 209 30.85 -17.68 -11.32
CA TYR A 209 29.94 -18.42 -10.43
C TYR A 209 28.48 -18.38 -10.90
N LEU A 210 28.07 -17.27 -11.53
CA LEU A 210 26.72 -17.11 -12.06
C LEU A 210 26.70 -17.37 -13.57
N PRO A 211 25.67 -18.10 -14.08
CA PRO A 211 25.42 -18.18 -15.51
C PRO A 211 25.28 -16.78 -16.14
N HIS A 212 25.67 -16.65 -17.41
CA HIS A 212 25.50 -15.40 -18.15
C HIS A 212 24.01 -15.04 -18.30
N ASP A 213 23.70 -13.75 -18.30
CA ASP A 213 22.33 -13.24 -18.47
C ASP A 213 22.16 -12.69 -19.89
N GLU A 214 22.02 -13.59 -20.86
CA GLU A 214 21.98 -13.23 -22.29
C GLU A 214 20.79 -12.34 -22.67
N GLU A 215 19.66 -12.46 -21.96
CA GLU A 215 18.41 -11.79 -22.29
C GLU A 215 18.06 -10.65 -21.32
N GLY A 216 18.96 -10.28 -20.41
CA GLY A 216 18.70 -9.26 -19.39
C GLY A 216 17.54 -9.62 -18.46
N ARG A 217 17.23 -10.92 -18.30
CA ARG A 217 16.09 -11.42 -17.52
C ARG A 217 16.20 -11.01 -16.05
N TRP A 218 17.41 -10.81 -15.55
CA TRP A 218 17.70 -10.54 -14.15
C TRP A 218 18.02 -9.07 -13.87
N SER A 219 17.87 -8.23 -14.89
CA SER A 219 18.24 -6.81 -14.86
C SER A 219 17.46 -6.03 -13.79
N ARG A 220 16.20 -6.41 -13.54
CA ARG A 220 15.32 -5.82 -12.50
C ARG A 220 15.49 -6.45 -11.11
N GLY A 221 16.51 -7.28 -10.92
CA GLY A 221 16.83 -7.90 -9.64
C GLY A 221 16.46 -9.38 -9.55
N PHE A 222 17.01 -10.02 -8.53
CA PHE A 222 16.92 -11.46 -8.31
C PHE A 222 17.23 -11.79 -6.85
N PHE A 223 16.85 -12.98 -6.43
CA PHE A 223 17.44 -13.64 -5.27
C PHE A 223 18.52 -14.62 -5.74
N LEU A 224 19.33 -15.10 -4.82
CA LEU A 224 20.36 -16.11 -5.04
C LEU A 224 20.09 -17.36 -4.21
N SER A 225 20.34 -18.52 -4.80
CA SER A 225 20.46 -19.78 -4.05
C SER A 225 21.80 -20.44 -4.34
N SER A 226 22.37 -21.07 -3.32
CA SER A 226 23.57 -21.89 -3.44
C SER A 226 23.23 -23.35 -3.20
N SER A 227 23.74 -24.23 -4.06
CA SER A 227 23.68 -25.69 -3.91
C SER A 227 25.01 -26.32 -4.33
N GLU A 228 25.13 -27.65 -4.24
CA GLU A 228 26.32 -28.37 -4.73
C GLU A 228 26.59 -28.14 -6.23
N SER A 229 25.53 -27.89 -7.00
CA SER A 229 25.60 -27.52 -8.42
C SER A 229 26.01 -26.07 -8.70
N GLY A 230 26.32 -25.28 -7.68
CA GLY A 230 26.75 -23.88 -7.80
C GLY A 230 25.68 -22.86 -7.38
N ILE A 231 25.86 -21.62 -7.81
CA ILE A 231 25.00 -20.49 -7.47
C ILE A 231 24.04 -20.22 -8.63
N ARG A 232 22.76 -20.01 -8.33
CA ARG A 232 21.74 -19.65 -9.33
C ARG A 232 20.92 -18.44 -8.90
N ARG A 233 20.43 -17.70 -9.90
CA ARG A 233 19.45 -16.64 -9.72
C ARG A 233 18.04 -17.23 -9.59
N LEU A 234 17.27 -16.67 -8.68
CA LEU A 234 15.87 -16.98 -8.45
C LEU A 234 15.03 -15.74 -8.70
N GLU A 235 13.87 -15.92 -9.32
CA GLU A 235 12.92 -14.83 -9.56
C GLU A 235 12.39 -14.25 -8.27
N ILE A 236 12.10 -12.95 -8.31
CA ILE A 236 11.35 -12.29 -7.27
C ILE A 236 9.89 -12.64 -7.52
N ARG A 237 9.35 -13.58 -6.74
CA ARG A 237 7.95 -14.02 -6.86
C ARG A 237 7.38 -14.31 -5.48
N PRO A 238 6.05 -14.40 -5.32
CA PRO A 238 5.45 -14.50 -3.99
C PRO A 238 6.02 -15.62 -3.12
N ALA A 239 6.32 -16.78 -3.73
CA ALA A 239 6.91 -17.92 -3.03
C ALA A 239 8.35 -17.65 -2.54
N THR A 240 9.21 -17.06 -3.36
CA THR A 240 10.62 -16.79 -2.99
C THR A 240 10.71 -15.65 -1.99
N ILE A 241 9.90 -14.61 -2.14
CA ILE A 241 9.80 -13.52 -1.16
C ILE A 241 9.45 -14.10 0.23
N ARG A 242 8.45 -14.98 0.31
CA ARG A 242 8.04 -15.60 1.58
C ARG A 242 9.16 -16.46 2.19
N GLN A 243 9.85 -17.25 1.38
CA GLN A 243 10.98 -18.06 1.83
C GLN A 243 12.10 -17.17 2.43
N HIS A 244 12.40 -16.03 1.80
CA HIS A 244 13.43 -15.13 2.31
C HIS A 244 13.00 -14.33 3.54
N MET A 245 11.70 -14.07 3.73
CA MET A 245 11.18 -13.52 5.01
C MET A 245 11.48 -14.44 6.18
N GLU A 246 11.30 -15.75 5.99
CA GLU A 246 11.53 -16.78 7.03
C GLU A 246 13.01 -16.90 7.45
N GLN A 247 13.93 -16.38 6.64
CA GLN A 247 15.37 -16.42 6.90
C GLN A 247 15.88 -15.22 7.72
N VAL A 248 15.05 -14.20 7.95
CA VAL A 248 15.46 -12.99 8.68
C VAL A 248 15.17 -13.18 10.18
N SER A 249 16.21 -13.15 11.01
CA SER A 249 16.05 -13.23 12.46
C SER A 249 15.23 -12.06 13.00
N GLY A 250 14.21 -12.34 13.81
CA GLY A 250 13.31 -11.33 14.39
C GLY A 250 12.25 -10.77 13.43
N TYR A 251 12.16 -11.30 12.20
CA TYR A 251 11.13 -10.94 11.24
C TYR A 251 9.90 -11.83 11.42
N ILE A 252 8.69 -11.27 11.32
CA ILE A 252 7.43 -12.02 11.27
C ILE A 252 6.99 -12.16 9.80
N PRO A 253 7.07 -13.37 9.21
CA PRO A 253 6.59 -13.62 7.86
C PRO A 253 5.10 -13.34 7.70
N HIS A 254 4.72 -12.78 6.56
CA HIS A 254 3.33 -12.42 6.28
C HIS A 254 2.96 -12.73 4.82
N ARG A 255 1.67 -12.58 4.51
CA ARG A 255 1.20 -12.72 3.12
C ARG A 255 1.75 -11.57 2.27
N ILE A 256 2.13 -11.87 1.04
CA ILE A 256 2.78 -10.90 0.14
C ILE A 256 1.87 -9.71 -0.17
N ASN A 257 0.58 -9.96 -0.43
CA ASN A 257 -0.43 -8.90 -0.64
C ASN A 257 -0.77 -8.09 0.62
N ALA A 258 -0.21 -8.40 1.80
CA ALA A 258 -0.57 -7.71 3.03
C ALA A 258 -0.12 -6.24 3.02
N TYR A 259 0.98 -5.89 2.34
CA TYR A 259 1.41 -4.49 2.19
C TYR A 259 0.41 -3.63 1.43
N ARG A 260 -0.19 -4.17 0.37
CA ARG A 260 -1.24 -3.49 -0.39
C ARG A 260 -2.48 -3.19 0.46
N LYS A 261 -2.85 -4.11 1.37
CA LYS A 261 -3.94 -3.89 2.32
C LYS A 261 -3.57 -2.86 3.37
N PHE A 262 -2.38 -3.03 3.94
CA PHE A 262 -1.83 -2.17 4.98
C PHE A 262 -1.79 -0.72 4.54
N ILE A 263 -1.19 -0.41 3.37
CA ILE A 263 -1.09 0.99 2.94
C ILE A 263 -2.47 1.60 2.64
N ARG A 264 -3.41 0.83 2.10
CA ARG A 264 -4.77 1.32 1.86
C ARG A 264 -5.53 1.60 3.16
N THR A 265 -5.35 0.77 4.19
CA THR A 265 -5.89 1.01 5.54
C THR A 265 -5.24 2.23 6.15
N GLU A 266 -3.91 2.24 6.27
CA GLU A 266 -3.16 3.27 7.00
C GLU A 266 -3.40 4.66 6.42
N LEU A 267 -3.31 4.80 5.10
CA LEU A 267 -3.51 6.11 4.49
C LEU A 267 -4.94 6.61 4.66
N ALA A 268 -5.94 5.72 4.62
CA ALA A 268 -7.33 6.12 4.85
C ALA A 268 -7.57 6.56 6.30
N GLU A 269 -7.08 5.80 7.28
CA GLU A 269 -7.27 6.15 8.69
C GLU A 269 -6.54 7.43 9.10
N ARG A 270 -5.44 7.75 8.42
CA ARG A 270 -4.70 8.99 8.58
C ARG A 270 -5.34 10.19 7.86
N GLY A 271 -6.38 9.97 7.05
CA GLY A 271 -7.14 11.02 6.38
C GLY A 271 -6.69 11.35 4.96
N CYS A 272 -5.98 10.44 4.27
CA CYS A 272 -5.71 10.60 2.84
C CYS A 272 -7.04 10.63 2.05
N PRO A 273 -7.23 11.59 1.12
CA PRO A 273 -8.48 11.72 0.37
C PRO A 273 -8.91 10.42 -0.31
N ALA A 274 -10.19 10.06 -0.19
CA ALA A 274 -10.71 8.79 -0.69
C ALA A 274 -10.56 8.62 -2.21
N GLU A 275 -10.75 9.69 -2.98
CA GLU A 275 -10.57 9.71 -4.44
C GLU A 275 -9.10 9.43 -4.83
N VAL A 276 -8.15 10.08 -4.13
CA VAL A 276 -6.70 9.84 -4.31
C VAL A 276 -6.36 8.38 -4.00
N LEU A 277 -6.90 7.81 -2.91
CA LEU A 277 -6.70 6.40 -2.57
C LEU A 277 -7.34 5.44 -3.57
N ALA A 278 -8.51 5.78 -4.11
CA ALA A 278 -9.17 4.98 -5.14
C ALA A 278 -8.31 4.94 -6.42
N ALA A 279 -7.83 6.09 -6.88
CA ALA A 279 -6.91 6.21 -8.01
C ALA A 279 -5.60 5.43 -7.76
N TYR A 280 -4.97 5.63 -6.61
CA TYR A 280 -3.75 4.92 -6.21
C TYR A 280 -3.90 3.40 -6.17
N MET A 281 -5.07 2.91 -5.78
CA MET A 281 -5.35 1.48 -5.73
C MET A 281 -5.83 0.91 -7.06
N GLY A 282 -6.12 1.70 -8.09
CA GLY A 282 -6.75 1.14 -9.28
C GLY A 282 -8.20 0.71 -9.03
N HIS A 283 -8.93 1.44 -8.20
CA HIS A 283 -10.29 1.10 -7.77
C HIS A 283 -11.30 2.09 -8.33
N TRP A 284 -11.77 1.83 -9.55
CA TRP A 284 -12.81 2.60 -10.23
C TRP A 284 -13.72 1.65 -11.02
N LEU A 285 -14.95 2.08 -11.29
CA LEU A 285 -15.82 1.49 -12.30
C LEU A 285 -15.63 2.19 -13.65
N ARG A 286 -16.31 1.69 -14.68
CA ARG A 286 -16.39 2.40 -15.96
C ARG A 286 -17.13 3.73 -15.78
N GLY A 287 -16.51 4.82 -16.22
CA GLY A 287 -16.94 6.20 -16.00
C GLY A 287 -16.36 6.86 -14.74
N GLU A 288 -15.55 6.13 -13.96
CA GLU A 288 -14.86 6.65 -12.76
C GLU A 288 -13.33 6.65 -12.94
N GLU A 289 -12.82 6.35 -14.14
CA GLU A 289 -11.39 6.27 -14.42
C GLU A 289 -10.72 7.65 -14.26
N PRO A 290 -9.67 7.78 -13.43
CA PRO A 290 -9.02 9.07 -13.20
C PRO A 290 -8.36 9.65 -14.45
N GLN A 291 -7.94 8.80 -15.40
CA GLN A 291 -7.25 9.21 -16.63
C GLN A 291 -8.14 9.20 -17.88
N ASP A 292 -9.46 9.11 -17.74
CA ASP A 292 -10.38 9.22 -18.88
C ASP A 292 -10.32 10.62 -19.53
N ALA A 293 -10.64 10.70 -20.82
CA ALA A 293 -10.66 11.96 -21.57
C ALA A 293 -11.62 13.01 -21.01
N TYR A 294 -12.67 12.58 -20.29
CA TYR A 294 -13.64 13.46 -19.63
C TYR A 294 -13.38 13.64 -18.13
N SER A 295 -12.29 13.07 -17.60
CA SER A 295 -11.93 13.21 -16.20
C SER A 295 -11.45 14.63 -15.89
N SER A 296 -11.89 15.17 -14.75
CA SER A 296 -11.35 16.43 -14.18
C SER A 296 -10.22 16.18 -13.17
N PHE A 297 -9.84 14.91 -12.97
CA PHE A 297 -8.82 14.51 -12.02
C PHE A 297 -7.44 15.02 -12.48
N CYS A 298 -6.74 15.76 -11.63
CA CYS A 298 -5.43 16.31 -11.95
C CYS A 298 -4.31 15.34 -11.55
N PRO A 299 -3.54 14.76 -12.49
CA PRO A 299 -2.45 13.84 -12.16
C PRO A 299 -1.35 14.47 -11.31
N LEU A 300 -1.07 15.76 -11.50
CA LEU A 300 -0.06 16.50 -10.73
C LEU A 300 -0.48 16.67 -9.26
N THR A 301 -1.71 17.13 -9.00
CA THR A 301 -2.21 17.25 -7.62
C THR A 301 -2.28 15.88 -6.95
N TYR A 302 -2.69 14.85 -7.69
CA TYR A 302 -2.71 13.48 -7.20
C TYR A 302 -1.33 13.01 -6.71
N THR A 303 -0.27 13.26 -7.49
CA THR A 303 1.08 12.80 -7.13
C THR A 303 1.65 13.51 -5.93
N GLU A 304 1.45 14.83 -5.85
CA GLU A 304 1.87 15.63 -4.70
C GLU A 304 1.24 15.08 -3.42
N VAL A 305 -0.09 14.90 -3.44
CA VAL A 305 -0.83 14.40 -2.28
C VAL A 305 -0.40 12.97 -1.93
N VAL A 306 -0.47 12.02 -2.87
CA VAL A 306 -0.16 10.61 -2.57
C VAL A 306 1.31 10.43 -2.18
N GLY A 307 2.23 11.15 -2.83
CA GLY A 307 3.65 11.12 -2.57
C GLY A 307 3.99 11.63 -1.16
N GLU A 308 3.34 12.71 -0.70
CA GLU A 308 3.47 13.24 0.65
C GLU A 308 3.01 12.21 1.70
N TRP A 309 1.83 11.61 1.49
CA TRP A 309 1.26 10.60 2.38
C TRP A 309 2.15 9.34 2.48
N ILE A 310 2.58 8.80 1.34
CA ILE A 310 3.45 7.61 1.30
C ILE A 310 4.81 7.94 1.95
N THR A 311 5.39 9.11 1.67
CA THR A 311 6.68 9.52 2.24
C THR A 311 6.62 9.62 3.76
N ARG A 312 5.54 10.20 4.31
CA ARG A 312 5.32 10.26 5.76
C ARG A 312 5.19 8.86 6.35
N LEU A 313 4.34 8.01 5.74
CA LEU A 313 4.14 6.64 6.20
C LEU A 313 5.45 5.83 6.23
N LEU A 314 6.27 5.92 5.17
CA LEU A 314 7.57 5.25 5.12
C LEU A 314 8.49 5.70 6.26
N LYS A 315 8.56 7.00 6.53
CA LYS A 315 9.37 7.55 7.63
C LYS A 315 8.89 7.06 9.00
N ASP A 316 7.58 7.09 9.25
CA ASP A 316 6.99 6.64 10.52
C ASP A 316 7.26 5.16 10.78
N LEU A 317 7.30 4.35 9.72
CA LEU A 317 7.60 2.92 9.78
C LEU A 317 9.09 2.61 9.89
N GLY A 318 9.96 3.62 9.85
CA GLY A 318 11.41 3.49 9.98
C GLY A 318 12.14 3.09 8.69
N TRP A 319 11.49 3.17 7.53
CA TRP A 319 12.14 2.94 6.24
C TRP A 319 13.18 4.03 5.94
N CYS A 320 14.26 3.63 5.28
CA CYS A 320 15.29 4.54 4.79
C CYS A 320 15.97 3.94 3.55
N ALA A 321 16.58 4.79 2.73
CA ALA A 321 17.44 4.29 1.66
C ALA A 321 18.75 3.75 2.28
N LEU A 322 19.11 2.51 1.95
CA LEU A 322 20.31 1.83 2.41
C LEU A 322 21.22 1.55 1.21
N GLY A 323 22.48 2.01 1.31
CA GLY A 323 23.51 1.70 0.32
C GLY A 323 24.06 0.29 0.47
N SER A 324 24.74 -0.19 -0.58
CA SER A 324 25.43 -1.47 -0.58
C SER A 324 26.92 -1.33 -0.26
N PRO A 325 27.52 -2.22 0.54
CA PRO A 325 28.95 -2.19 0.83
C PRO A 325 29.85 -2.61 -0.34
N TRP A 326 29.30 -3.03 -1.48
CA TRP A 326 30.05 -3.46 -2.67
C TRP A 326 29.98 -2.48 -3.84
N VAL A 327 29.25 -1.37 -3.69
CA VAL A 327 29.35 -0.26 -4.62
C VAL A 327 30.47 0.64 -4.09
N VAL A 328 31.58 0.68 -4.81
CA VAL A 328 32.69 1.61 -4.54
C VAL A 328 32.53 2.75 -5.54
N GLU A 329 32.53 4.00 -5.06
CA GLU A 329 32.58 5.19 -5.91
C GLU A 329 33.86 5.24 -6.75
#